data_AF-A0AAW6TTT9-F1
#
_entry.id   AF-A0AAW6TTT9-F1
#
_cell.length_a   1.000
_cell.length_b   1.000
_cell.length_c   1.000
_cell.angle_alpha   90.00
_cell.angle_beta   90.00
_cell.angle_gamma   90.00
#
_symmetry.space_group_name_H-M   'P 1'
#
loop_
_entity.id
_entity.type
_entity.pdbx_description
1 polymer ?
#
loop_
_entity_poly.entity_id
_entity_poly.type
_entity_poly.pdbx_seq_one_letter_code
_entity_poly.pdbx_strand_id
1 'polypeptide(L)'
;MKINGKNPLFSPKPIGFYDSSIGRLAIYAISHGHHTKLVESLGGTLSTCNPRDFFKRIVPYVCWPAEKLDGDQTKPNAVAVMPDDVDKLTDADLDGIAGRYVESQDYLYRKHVTETKKDAEGRSVLSTDYGKVEHPRQEGESNIHYLHRLMVLEEDRRREQMKTLTKTLLGPTHFSQALSQSITKTLTMGDTLSRL
;
A
#
# COMPACT_ATOMS: atom_id res chain seq x y z
N MET A 1 34.40 11.09 -12.16
CA MET A 1 33.59 11.66 -11.06
C MET A 1 32.36 10.78 -10.90
N LYS A 2 32.31 9.92 -9.87
CA LYS A 2 31.21 8.98 -9.64
C LYS A 2 29.98 9.77 -9.21
N ILE A 3 28.91 9.71 -10.00
CA ILE A 3 27.61 10.23 -9.62
C ILE A 3 27.05 9.25 -8.60
N ASN A 4 27.30 9.50 -7.30
CA ASN A 4 26.68 8.74 -6.23
C ASN A 4 25.19 9.09 -6.21
N GLY A 5 24.38 8.20 -6.82
CA GLY A 5 22.94 8.31 -6.93
C GLY A 5 22.22 8.13 -5.61
N LYS A 6 22.25 9.16 -4.75
CA LYS A 6 21.21 9.37 -3.75
C LYS A 6 20.25 10.40 -4.31
N ASN A 7 19.17 9.93 -4.94
CA ASN A 7 18.02 10.77 -5.25
C ASN A 7 17.30 11.03 -3.91
N PRO A 8 17.38 12.23 -3.32
CA PRO A 8 17.01 12.46 -1.92
C PRO A 8 15.50 12.73 -1.75
N LEU A 9 14.68 12.44 -2.77
CA LEU A 9 13.36 13.05 -2.87
C LEU A 9 12.35 12.52 -1.84
N PHE A 10 12.39 11.26 -1.41
CA PHE A 10 11.54 10.76 -0.31
C PHE A 10 12.14 9.48 0.27
N SER A 11 12.96 9.58 1.32
CA SER A 11 13.23 8.42 2.17
C SER A 11 12.11 8.36 3.21
N PRO A 12 11.16 7.40 3.11
CA PRO A 12 10.02 7.38 4.01
C PRO A 12 10.52 7.15 5.43
N LYS A 13 10.07 8.01 6.35
CA LYS A 13 10.22 7.81 7.79
C LYS A 13 9.30 6.68 8.26
N PRO A 14 9.61 6.03 9.39
CA PRO A 14 8.70 5.05 9.97
C PRO A 14 7.37 5.73 10.31
N ILE A 15 6.27 5.04 10.03
CA ILE A 15 4.91 5.44 10.40
C ILE A 15 4.61 5.11 11.87
N GLY A 16 5.42 4.21 12.46
CA GLY A 16 5.31 3.82 13.86
C GLY A 16 6.38 2.81 14.25
N PHE A 17 6.39 2.46 15.53
CA PHE A 17 7.21 1.39 16.09
C PHE A 17 6.34 0.44 16.90
N TYR A 18 6.77 -0.81 16.99
CA TYR A 18 6.10 -1.85 17.76
C TYR A 18 7.14 -2.75 18.44
N ASP A 19 6.98 -2.98 19.74
CA ASP A 19 7.82 -3.91 20.50
C ASP A 19 7.22 -5.32 20.38
N SER A 20 7.93 -6.22 19.69
CA SER A 20 7.46 -7.57 19.38
C SER A 20 8.32 -8.65 20.04
N SER A 21 7.88 -9.90 19.93
CA SER A 21 8.65 -11.08 20.37
C SER A 21 10.02 -11.23 19.70
N ILE A 22 10.25 -10.61 18.52
CA ILE A 22 11.55 -10.62 17.83
C ILE A 22 12.34 -9.31 18.01
N GLY A 23 11.92 -8.48 18.97
CA GLY A 23 12.49 -7.17 19.24
C GLY A 23 11.67 -6.02 18.67
N ARG A 24 12.23 -4.80 18.76
CA ARG A 24 11.55 -3.58 18.34
C ARG A 24 11.58 -3.44 16.82
N LEU A 25 10.40 -3.33 16.22
CA LEU A 25 10.21 -3.18 14.78
C LEU A 25 9.76 -1.75 14.45
N ALA A 26 10.40 -1.16 13.45
CA ALA A 26 9.94 0.03 12.77
C ALA A 26 8.99 -0.36 11.64
N ILE A 27 7.86 0.33 11.55
CA ILE A 27 6.79 0.07 10.58
C ILE A 27 6.83 1.18 9.53
N TYR A 28 6.73 0.82 8.25
CA TYR A 28 6.75 1.73 7.12
C TYR A 28 5.56 1.49 6.20
N ALA A 29 5.11 2.55 5.53
CA ALA A 29 4.15 2.42 4.44
C ALA A 29 4.72 1.46 3.37
N ILE A 30 3.83 0.67 2.77
CA ILE A 30 4.22 -0.21 1.68
C ILE A 30 4.44 0.64 0.42
N SER A 31 5.54 0.42 -0.29
CA SER A 31 5.76 1.09 -1.57
C SER A 31 4.91 0.43 -2.65
N HIS A 32 4.57 1.16 -3.71
CA HIS A 32 3.83 0.59 -4.83
C HIS A 32 4.53 -0.65 -5.42
N GLY A 33 5.86 -0.59 -5.59
CA GLY A 33 6.63 -1.73 -6.08
C GLY A 33 6.60 -2.96 -5.16
N HIS A 34 6.57 -2.78 -3.84
CA HIS A 34 6.41 -3.90 -2.91
C HIS A 34 4.98 -4.43 -2.88
N HIS A 35 3.98 -3.57 -3.05
CA HIS A 35 2.59 -3.98 -3.19
C HIS A 35 2.40 -4.87 -4.43
N THR A 36 2.99 -4.51 -5.57
CA THR A 36 2.94 -5.35 -6.79
C THR A 36 3.55 -6.72 -6.54
N LYS A 37 4.76 -6.78 -5.96
CA LYS A 37 5.43 -8.04 -5.62
C LYS A 37 4.63 -8.90 -4.64
N LEU A 38 4.01 -8.27 -3.65
CA LEU A 38 3.13 -8.94 -2.69
C LEU A 38 1.96 -9.61 -3.42
N VAL A 39 1.25 -8.87 -4.27
CA VAL A 39 0.11 -9.40 -5.04
C VAL A 39 0.55 -10.55 -5.96
N GLU A 40 1.67 -10.41 -6.67
CA GLU A 40 2.25 -11.47 -7.49
C GLU A 40 2.56 -12.73 -6.65
N SER A 41 3.11 -12.57 -5.44
CA SER A 41 3.46 -13.69 -4.56
C SER A 41 2.27 -14.46 -4.00
N LEU A 42 1.07 -13.88 -4.03
CA LEU A 42 -0.14 -14.50 -3.49
C LEU A 42 -0.76 -15.52 -4.47
N GLY A 43 -0.39 -15.48 -5.76
CA GLY A 43 -0.88 -16.43 -6.77
C GLY A 43 -2.40 -16.42 -6.97
N GLY A 44 -3.08 -15.35 -6.55
CA GLY A 44 -4.55 -15.24 -6.53
C GLY A 44 -5.01 -13.83 -6.12
N THR A 45 -6.32 -13.66 -5.93
CA THR A 45 -6.89 -12.37 -5.48
C THR A 45 -6.74 -12.19 -3.97
N LEU A 46 -6.66 -10.94 -3.50
CA LEU A 46 -6.58 -10.67 -2.06
C LEU A 46 -7.77 -11.26 -1.30
N SER A 47 -8.94 -11.27 -1.93
CA SER A 47 -10.20 -11.75 -1.37
C SER A 47 -10.23 -13.25 -1.02
N THR A 48 -9.40 -14.08 -1.66
CA THR A 48 -9.36 -15.53 -1.41
C THR A 48 -8.25 -15.93 -0.44
N CYS A 49 -7.39 -14.98 -0.07
CA CYS A 49 -6.28 -15.23 0.84
C CYS A 49 -6.75 -15.23 2.30
N ASN A 50 -6.22 -16.13 3.12
CA ASN A 50 -6.43 -16.08 4.56
C ASN A 50 -5.84 -14.75 5.12
N PRO A 51 -6.58 -13.98 5.94
CA PRO A 51 -6.11 -12.68 6.45
C PRO A 51 -4.78 -12.75 7.19
N ARG A 52 -4.56 -13.81 7.96
CA ARG A 52 -3.32 -14.03 8.71
C ARG A 52 -2.14 -14.29 7.78
N ASP A 53 -2.31 -15.21 6.83
CA ASP A 53 -1.26 -15.56 5.88
C ASP A 53 -0.92 -14.38 4.96
N PHE A 54 -1.93 -13.61 4.56
CA PHE A 54 -1.77 -12.35 3.87
C PHE A 54 -0.90 -11.38 4.68
N PHE A 55 -1.23 -11.17 5.96
CA PHE A 55 -0.50 -10.22 6.78
C PHE A 55 0.94 -10.69 7.05
N LYS A 56 1.17 -11.99 7.28
CA LYS A 56 2.52 -12.55 7.36
C LYS A 56 3.36 -12.25 6.12
N ARG A 57 2.77 -12.26 4.93
CA ARG A 57 3.45 -11.91 3.67
C ARG A 57 3.69 -10.41 3.52
N ILE A 58 2.90 -9.56 4.17
CA ILE A 58 3.12 -8.11 4.20
C ILE A 58 4.31 -7.74 5.09
N VAL A 59 4.45 -8.37 6.26
CA VAL A 59 5.43 -8.01 7.30
C VAL A 59 6.85 -7.76 6.73
N PRO A 60 7.43 -8.61 5.87
CA PRO A 60 8.75 -8.38 5.26
C PRO A 60 8.89 -7.08 4.48
N TYR A 61 7.79 -6.52 3.96
CA TYR A 61 7.78 -5.30 3.15
C TYR A 61 7.50 -4.02 3.94
N VAL A 62 7.04 -4.15 5.18
CA VAL A 62 6.62 -3.02 6.03
C VAL A 62 7.37 -2.94 7.35
N CYS A 63 7.99 -4.01 7.84
CA CYS A 63 8.70 -4.03 9.11
C CYS A 63 10.23 -4.14 8.94
N TRP A 64 10.96 -3.37 9.75
CA TRP A 64 12.42 -3.42 9.86
C TRP A 64 12.84 -3.46 11.34
N PRO A 65 13.83 -4.29 11.74
CA PRO A 65 14.39 -4.21 13.08
C PRO A 65 14.96 -2.80 13.34
N ALA A 66 14.52 -2.17 14.43
CA ALA A 66 14.87 -0.78 14.73
C ALA A 66 16.39 -0.58 14.92
N GLU A 67 17.09 -1.60 15.42
CA GLU A 67 18.54 -1.64 15.59
C GLU A 67 19.33 -1.66 14.28
N LYS A 68 18.70 -2.03 13.16
CA LYS A 68 19.31 -2.07 11.83
C LYS A 68 19.04 -0.80 11.02
N LEU A 69 18.40 0.20 11.62
CA LEU A 69 18.15 1.47 10.98
C LEU A 69 19.36 2.40 11.16
N ASP A 70 19.72 3.09 10.09
CA ASP A 70 20.71 4.18 10.14
C ASP A 70 20.19 5.34 11.02
N GLY A 71 21.07 6.27 11.41
CA GLY A 71 20.72 7.38 12.32
C GLY A 71 19.53 8.25 11.89
N ASP A 72 19.22 8.29 10.59
CA ASP A 72 18.07 9.03 10.04
C ASP A 72 16.77 8.19 9.96
N GLN A 73 16.80 6.93 10.42
CA GLN A 73 15.69 5.98 10.40
C GLN A 73 15.05 5.78 9.01
N THR A 74 15.87 5.93 7.97
CA THR A 74 15.43 5.78 6.58
C THR A 74 15.22 4.31 6.25
N LYS A 75 14.15 4.01 5.52
CA LYS A 75 13.82 2.65 5.09
C LYS A 75 14.95 2.07 4.22
N PRO A 76 15.61 0.97 4.64
CA PRO A 76 16.60 0.30 3.81
C PRO A 76 15.97 -0.29 2.54
N ASN A 77 16.73 -0.37 1.44
CA ASN A 77 16.26 -0.95 0.17
C ASN A 77 16.16 -2.49 0.19
N ALA A 78 16.74 -3.15 1.19
CA ALA A 78 16.70 -4.61 1.36
C ALA A 78 15.58 -5.02 2.33
N VAL A 79 14.95 -6.18 2.06
CA VAL A 79 14.03 -6.84 3.00
C VAL A 79 14.84 -7.22 4.25
N ALA A 80 14.42 -6.74 5.43
CA ALA A 80 15.17 -6.96 6.67
C ALA A 80 14.56 -8.00 7.60
N VAL A 81 13.25 -8.23 7.53
CA VAL A 81 12.56 -9.30 8.25
C VAL A 81 12.38 -10.48 7.30
N MET A 82 13.06 -11.58 7.59
CA MET A 82 12.99 -12.80 6.78
C MET A 82 11.73 -13.60 7.13
N PRO A 83 11.23 -14.47 6.24
CA PRO A 83 10.07 -15.33 6.53
C PRO A 83 10.20 -16.09 7.86
N ASP A 84 11.39 -16.62 8.18
CA ASP A 84 11.67 -17.33 9.43
C ASP A 84 11.50 -16.46 10.68
N ASP A 85 11.72 -15.13 10.57
CA ASP A 85 11.49 -14.20 11.68
C ASP A 85 10.01 -13.87 11.83
N VAL A 86 9.26 -13.83 10.72
CA VAL A 86 7.80 -13.67 10.75
C VAL A 86 7.13 -14.83 11.46
N ASP A 87 7.65 -16.05 11.33
CA ASP A 87 7.10 -17.23 12.00
C ASP A 87 7.32 -17.25 13.52
N LYS A 88 8.25 -16.43 14.02
CA LYS A 88 8.45 -16.23 15.46
C LYS A 88 7.51 -15.17 16.06
N LEU A 89 6.80 -14.42 15.23
CA LEU A 89 5.81 -13.44 15.71
C LEU A 89 4.56 -14.15 16.22
N THR A 90 4.11 -13.73 17.40
CA THR A 90 2.86 -14.21 17.98
C THR A 90 1.65 -13.57 17.29
N ASP A 91 0.47 -14.13 17.52
CA ASP A 91 -0.81 -13.57 17.04
C ASP A 91 -1.01 -12.14 17.53
N ALA A 92 -0.64 -11.88 18.78
CA ALA A 92 -0.71 -10.57 19.39
C ALA A 92 0.26 -9.58 18.72
N ASP A 93 1.47 -10.04 18.36
CA ASP A 93 2.44 -9.21 17.64
C ASP A 93 1.90 -8.82 16.26
N LEU A 94 1.40 -9.82 15.50
CA LEU A 94 0.86 -9.59 14.17
C LEU A 94 -0.34 -8.63 14.22
N ASP A 95 -1.25 -8.81 15.19
CA ASP A 95 -2.41 -7.93 15.32
C ASP A 95 -2.04 -6.51 15.78
N GLY A 96 -1.05 -6.39 16.67
CA GLY A 96 -0.52 -5.10 17.11
C GLY A 96 0.16 -4.33 15.97
N ILE A 97 0.97 -4.99 15.15
CA ILE A 97 1.60 -4.39 13.96
C ILE A 97 0.52 -3.95 12.96
N ALA A 98 -0.49 -4.79 12.71
CA ALA A 98 -1.60 -4.46 11.82
C ALA A 98 -2.36 -3.21 12.29
N GLY A 99 -2.62 -3.09 13.60
CA GLY A 99 -3.26 -1.92 14.20
C GLY A 99 -2.47 -0.64 13.95
N ARG A 100 -1.16 -0.65 14.25
CA ARG A 100 -0.26 0.48 13.97
C ARG A 100 -0.22 0.86 12.50
N TYR A 101 -0.25 -0.12 11.62
CA TYR A 101 -0.29 0.12 10.20
C TYR A 101 -1.58 0.84 9.80
N VAL A 102 -2.76 0.31 10.19
CA VAL A 102 -4.07 0.90 9.85
C VAL A 102 -4.22 2.33 10.38
N GLU A 103 -3.80 2.59 11.63
CA GLU A 103 -3.85 3.92 12.26
C GLU A 103 -3.13 5.01 11.44
N SER A 104 -2.12 4.62 10.65
CA SER A 104 -1.33 5.54 9.84
C SER A 104 -1.83 5.72 8.39
N GLN A 105 -2.82 4.92 7.96
CA GLN A 105 -3.26 4.86 6.57
C GLN A 105 -4.74 5.26 6.43
N ASP A 106 -5.04 6.51 6.77
CA ASP A 106 -6.40 7.08 6.76
C ASP A 106 -7.17 6.86 5.45
N TYR A 107 -6.46 6.87 4.31
CA TYR A 107 -7.05 6.65 2.99
C TYR A 107 -7.74 5.29 2.82
N LEU A 108 -7.38 4.29 3.63
CA LEU A 108 -7.97 2.96 3.56
C LEU A 108 -9.41 2.96 4.08
N TYR A 109 -9.70 3.74 5.12
CA TYR A 109 -10.95 3.62 5.87
C TYR A 109 -11.75 4.92 5.96
N ARG A 110 -11.18 6.06 5.57
CA ARG A 110 -11.85 7.36 5.53
C ARG A 110 -12.12 7.81 4.11
N LYS A 111 -13.22 8.54 3.93
CA LYS A 111 -13.58 9.14 2.66
C LYS A 111 -12.58 10.24 2.28
N HIS A 112 -12.04 10.15 1.07
CA HIS A 112 -11.26 11.23 0.48
C HIS A 112 -12.15 12.44 0.18
N VAL A 113 -11.77 13.61 0.69
CA VAL A 113 -12.50 14.86 0.50
C VAL A 113 -11.58 15.85 -0.21
N THR A 114 -12.08 16.41 -1.31
CA THR A 114 -11.40 17.47 -2.04
C THR A 114 -12.24 18.72 -1.95
N GLU A 115 -11.67 19.78 -1.39
CA GLU A 115 -12.31 21.08 -1.23
C GLU A 115 -11.49 22.16 -1.90
N THR A 116 -12.15 23.07 -2.61
CA THR A 116 -11.50 24.29 -3.11
C THR A 116 -11.56 25.35 -2.02
N LYS A 117 -10.41 25.69 -1.45
CA LYS A 117 -10.27 26.78 -0.46
C LYS A 117 -9.58 27.97 -1.12
N LYS A 118 -9.88 29.18 -0.66
CA LYS A 118 -9.10 30.36 -1.07
C LYS A 118 -7.89 30.50 -0.15
N ASP A 119 -6.72 30.73 -0.71
CA ASP A 119 -5.53 31.10 0.07
C ASP A 119 -5.61 32.55 0.55
N ALA A 120 -4.59 32.99 1.28
CA ALA A 120 -4.50 34.35 1.82
C ALA A 120 -4.52 35.44 0.73
N GLU A 121 -4.14 35.08 -0.50
CA GLU A 121 -4.15 35.97 -1.66
C GLU A 121 -5.43 35.88 -2.51
N GLY A 122 -6.43 35.10 -2.04
CA GLY A 122 -7.73 34.95 -2.70
C GLY A 122 -7.73 34.00 -3.89
N ARG A 123 -6.65 33.25 -4.14
CA ARG A 123 -6.55 32.24 -5.20
C ARG A 123 -7.20 30.94 -4.74
N SER A 124 -7.89 30.27 -5.66
CA SER A 124 -8.46 28.95 -5.41
C SER A 124 -7.35 27.90 -5.36
N VAL A 125 -7.17 27.28 -4.19
CA VAL A 125 -6.26 26.17 -3.94
C VAL A 125 -7.08 24.92 -3.65
N LEU A 126 -6.72 23.82 -4.32
CA LEU A 126 -7.31 22.52 -4.05
C LEU A 126 -6.71 21.96 -2.76
N SER A 127 -7.54 21.78 -1.74
CA SER A 127 -7.19 21.12 -0.49
C SER A 127 -7.70 19.70 -0.53
N THR A 128 -6.86 18.74 -0.14
CA THR A 128 -7.22 17.33 -0.04
C THR A 128 -7.09 16.89 1.42
N ASP A 129 -8.13 16.25 1.95
CA ASP A 129 -8.18 15.76 3.33
C ASP A 129 -9.00 14.46 3.44
N TYR A 130 -9.02 13.85 4.62
CA TYR A 130 -9.80 12.65 4.93
C TYR A 130 -10.96 12.99 5.86
N GLY A 131 -12.18 12.79 5.37
CA GLY A 131 -13.41 13.09 6.09
C GLY A 131 -13.82 11.99 7.06
N LYS A 132 -15.13 11.66 7.03
CA LYS A 132 -15.73 10.64 7.91
C LYS A 132 -15.19 9.24 7.58
N VAL A 133 -15.20 8.38 8.60
CA VAL A 133 -14.94 6.95 8.45
C VAL A 133 -16.01 6.33 7.56
N GLU A 134 -15.58 5.74 6.45
CA GLU A 134 -16.43 5.05 5.46
C GLU A 134 -16.52 3.55 5.76
N HIS A 135 -15.44 2.97 6.26
CA HIS A 135 -15.33 1.54 6.53
C HIS A 135 -14.93 1.32 8.00
N PRO A 136 -15.86 1.45 8.96
CA PRO A 136 -15.53 1.24 10.37
C PRO A 136 -15.11 -0.21 10.64
N ARG A 137 -14.30 -0.40 11.68
CA ARG A 137 -13.98 -1.73 12.22
C ARG A 137 -15.22 -2.32 12.90
N GLN A 138 -15.48 -3.60 12.67
CA GLN A 138 -16.60 -4.31 13.27
C GLN A 138 -16.30 -4.69 14.73
N GLU A 139 -17.34 -4.93 15.51
CA GLU A 139 -17.19 -5.39 16.89
C GLU A 139 -16.51 -6.76 16.93
N GLY A 140 -15.46 -6.91 17.76
CA GLY A 140 -14.67 -8.14 17.84
C GLY A 140 -13.74 -8.41 16.65
N GLU A 141 -13.72 -7.56 15.63
CA GLU A 141 -12.83 -7.71 14.48
C GLU A 141 -11.38 -7.41 14.88
N SER A 142 -10.48 -8.37 14.63
CA SER A 142 -9.04 -8.18 14.84
C SER A 142 -8.47 -7.17 13.83
N ASN A 143 -7.36 -6.52 14.16
CA ASN A 143 -6.72 -5.57 13.25
C ASN A 143 -6.25 -6.21 11.95
N ILE A 144 -5.81 -7.47 12.00
CA ILE A 144 -5.43 -8.25 10.80
C ILE A 144 -6.63 -8.40 9.86
N HIS A 145 -7.78 -8.82 10.40
CA HIS A 145 -9.01 -9.01 9.62
C HIS A 145 -9.50 -7.68 9.04
N TYR A 146 -9.44 -6.63 9.86
CA TYR A 146 -9.82 -5.30 9.43
C TYR A 146 -8.94 -4.80 8.28
N LEU A 147 -7.62 -4.88 8.42
CA LEU A 147 -6.68 -4.48 7.36
C LEU A 147 -6.88 -5.29 6.08
N HIS A 148 -7.05 -6.61 6.19
CA HIS A 148 -7.31 -7.46 5.02
C HIS A 148 -8.58 -7.01 4.28
N ARG A 149 -9.69 -6.80 5.00
CA ARG A 149 -10.94 -6.29 4.43
C ARG A 149 -10.77 -4.94 3.75
N LEU A 150 -10.04 -4.01 4.36
CA LEU A 150 -9.74 -2.71 3.75
C LEU A 150 -8.90 -2.83 2.47
N MET A 151 -7.92 -3.73 2.45
CA MET A 151 -7.08 -3.96 1.27
C MET A 151 -7.85 -4.59 0.11
N VAL A 152 -8.81 -5.48 0.40
CA VAL A 152 -9.73 -6.02 -0.61
C VAL A 152 -10.59 -4.90 -1.22
N LEU A 153 -11.18 -4.05 -0.39
CA LEU A 153 -11.98 -2.90 -0.86
C LEU A 153 -11.16 -1.94 -1.71
N GLU A 154 -9.91 -1.69 -1.32
CA GLU A 154 -8.99 -0.84 -2.06
C GLU A 154 -8.58 -1.45 -3.41
N GLU A 155 -8.40 -2.78 -3.50
CA GLU A 155 -8.17 -3.48 -4.76
C GLU A 155 -9.37 -3.32 -5.71
N ASP A 156 -10.58 -3.53 -5.20
CA ASP A 156 -11.82 -3.37 -5.97
C ASP A 156 -11.99 -1.93 -6.47
N ARG A 157 -11.73 -0.95 -5.60
CA ARG A 157 -11.75 0.48 -5.95
C ARG A 157 -10.77 0.79 -7.09
N ARG A 158 -9.53 0.33 -6.99
CA ARG A 158 -8.51 0.52 -8.05
C ARG A 158 -8.91 -0.15 -9.35
N ARG A 159 -9.48 -1.36 -9.28
CA ARG A 159 -9.96 -2.09 -10.45
C ARG A 159 -11.08 -1.34 -11.17
N GLU A 160 -12.02 -0.76 -10.43
CA GLU A 160 -13.11 0.03 -11.02
C GLU A 160 -12.64 1.38 -11.59
N GLN A 161 -11.73 2.06 -10.89
CA GLN A 161 -11.07 3.26 -11.41
C GLN A 161 -10.33 2.97 -12.71
N MET A 162 -9.58 1.87 -12.78
CA MET A 162 -8.88 1.45 -13.99
C MET A 162 -9.86 1.14 -15.13
N LYS A 163 -10.98 0.44 -14.86
CA LYS A 163 -12.04 0.21 -15.87
C LYS A 163 -12.66 1.51 -16.38
N THR A 164 -12.84 2.49 -15.50
CA THR A 164 -13.38 3.79 -15.89
C THR A 164 -12.39 4.52 -16.78
N LEU A 165 -11.11 4.59 -16.37
CA LEU A 165 -10.04 5.19 -17.17
C LEU A 165 -9.90 4.52 -18.54
N THR A 166 -9.92 3.19 -18.61
CA THR A 166 -9.84 2.49 -19.90
C THR A 166 -11.05 2.74 -20.77
N LYS A 167 -12.27 2.78 -20.22
CA LYS A 167 -13.48 3.18 -20.97
C LYS A 167 -13.40 4.62 -21.48
N THR A 168 -12.89 5.54 -20.68
CA THR A 168 -12.72 6.95 -21.08
C THR A 168 -11.61 7.12 -22.12
N LEU A 169 -10.52 6.36 -22.03
CA LEU A 169 -9.39 6.40 -22.97
C LEU A 169 -9.65 5.62 -24.28
N LEU A 170 -10.45 4.55 -24.23
CA LEU A 170 -10.86 3.74 -25.38
C LEU A 170 -12.21 4.19 -25.98
N GLY A 171 -12.80 5.26 -25.44
CA GLY A 171 -13.96 5.92 -26.03
C GLY A 171 -13.63 6.54 -27.40
N PRO A 172 -14.64 7.04 -28.15
CA PRO A 172 -14.52 7.44 -29.56
C PRO A 172 -13.62 8.68 -29.83
N THR A 173 -12.82 9.12 -28.86
CA THR A 173 -11.88 10.24 -29.01
C THR A 173 -10.53 9.76 -29.53
N HIS A 174 -10.16 10.32 -30.68
CA HIS A 174 -8.97 10.06 -31.50
C HIS A 174 -7.63 10.02 -30.75
N PHE A 175 -7.21 8.85 -30.25
CA PHE A 175 -5.79 8.57 -29.97
C PHE A 175 -5.12 7.92 -31.17
N SER A 176 -3.82 8.17 -31.37
CA SER A 176 -3.06 7.49 -32.42
C SER A 176 -3.09 5.98 -32.16
N GLN A 177 -3.26 5.19 -33.22
CA GLN A 177 -3.33 3.73 -33.16
C GLN A 177 -2.16 3.12 -32.38
N ALA A 178 -0.97 3.74 -32.44
CA ALA A 178 0.22 3.32 -31.71
C ALA A 178 0.11 3.52 -30.19
N LEU A 179 -0.48 4.63 -29.72
CA LEU A 179 -0.68 4.86 -28.28
C LEU A 179 -1.80 3.97 -27.74
N SER A 180 -2.88 3.80 -28.50
CA SER A 180 -3.96 2.86 -28.16
C SER A 180 -3.44 1.43 -28.10
N GLN A 181 -2.59 1.00 -29.06
CA GLN A 181 -1.94 -0.30 -29.03
C GLN A 181 -0.96 -0.44 -27.86
N SER A 182 -0.19 0.59 -27.52
CA SER A 182 0.72 0.54 -26.37
C SER A 182 -0.04 0.41 -25.06
N ILE A 183 -1.10 1.18 -24.86
CA ILE A 183 -1.98 1.10 -23.67
C ILE A 183 -2.65 -0.28 -23.62
N THR A 184 -3.21 -0.75 -24.73
CA THR A 184 -3.84 -2.07 -24.81
C THR A 184 -2.84 -3.18 -24.53
N LYS A 185 -1.60 -3.08 -25.01
CA LYS A 185 -0.55 -4.09 -24.79
C LYS A 185 -0.05 -4.09 -23.34
N THR A 186 0.08 -2.94 -22.70
CA THR A 186 0.40 -2.83 -21.26
C THR A 186 -0.74 -3.39 -20.40
N LEU A 187 -2.01 -3.16 -20.78
CA LEU A 187 -3.17 -3.68 -20.07
C LEU A 187 -3.39 -5.19 -20.27
N THR A 188 -3.26 -5.68 -21.51
CA THR A 188 -3.42 -7.11 -21.83
C THR A 188 -2.26 -7.97 -21.35
N MET A 189 -1.05 -7.41 -21.14
CA MET A 189 0.01 -8.09 -20.40
C MET A 189 -0.37 -8.38 -18.93
N GLY A 190 -1.20 -7.52 -18.31
CA GLY A 190 -1.80 -7.81 -17.00
C GLY A 190 -2.81 -8.96 -17.03
N ASP A 191 -3.56 -9.10 -18.14
CA ASP A 191 -4.54 -10.20 -18.33
C ASP A 191 -3.90 -11.52 -18.80
N THR A 192 -2.72 -11.48 -19.45
CA THR A 192 -1.99 -12.72 -19.82
C THR A 192 -1.20 -13.29 -18.66
N LEU A 193 -0.85 -12.48 -17.66
CA LEU A 193 -0.29 -12.93 -16.37
C LEU A 193 -1.33 -13.55 -15.43
N SER A 194 -2.63 -13.41 -15.71
CA SER A 194 -3.71 -14.06 -14.96
C SER A 194 -4.20 -15.38 -15.59
N ARG A 195 -3.52 -15.87 -16.63
CA ARG A 195 -3.79 -17.17 -17.29
C ARG A 195 -2.54 -18.07 -17.45
N LEU A 196 -1.45 -17.75 -16.77
CA LEU A 196 -0.29 -18.64 -16.55
C LEU A 196 -0.26 -19.04 -15.09
#